data_AF-A0A965EK16-F1
#
_entry.id   AF-A0A965EK16-F1
#
_cell.length_a   1.000
_cell.length_b   1.000
_cell.length_c   1.000
_cell.angle_alpha   90.00
_cell.angle_beta   90.00
_cell.angle_gamma   90.00
#
_symmetry.space_group_name_H-M   'P 1'
#
loop_
_entity.id
_entity.type
_entity.pdbx_description
1 polymer ?
#
loop_
_entity_poly.entity_id
_entity_poly.type
_entity_poly.pdbx_seq_one_letter_code
_entity_poly.pdbx_strand_id
1 'polypeptide(L)'
;MKIIVTIILTYFISLSAIAQDNVELKEMVGFGCYLGGQPTKTVLKVEKLLASKNYEGISKLLTSRNSGEKYLAVISLQRLSDIGKYNLSEIEKELFSKAKESDEMVSVCSGCTYFDKVPMKTILSQDDFLGSNYWLDRILKGK
;
A
#
# COMPACT_ATOMS: atom_id res chain seq x y z
N MET A 1 -38.42 25.64 -15.66
CA MET A 1 -37.08 25.73 -16.29
C MET A 1 -35.92 25.59 -15.28
N LYS A 2 -35.94 26.26 -14.12
CA LYS A 2 -34.87 26.14 -13.10
C LYS A 2 -34.66 24.72 -12.54
N ILE A 3 -35.74 23.98 -12.26
CA ILE A 3 -35.67 22.63 -11.66
C ILE A 3 -35.02 21.60 -12.61
N ILE A 4 -35.28 21.69 -13.91
CA ILE A 4 -34.71 20.78 -14.92
C ILE A 4 -33.19 20.99 -15.03
N VAL A 5 -32.74 22.25 -14.98
CA VAL A 5 -31.30 22.59 -14.98
C VAL A 5 -30.61 22.06 -13.72
N THR A 6 -31.26 22.14 -12.55
CA THR A 6 -30.71 21.58 -11.30
C THR A 6 -30.57 20.06 -11.36
N ILE A 7 -31.57 19.34 -11.90
CA ILE A 7 -31.54 17.87 -12.03
C ILE A 7 -30.42 17.42 -12.97
N ILE A 8 -30.24 18.10 -14.10
CA ILE A 8 -29.15 17.81 -15.05
C ILE A 8 -27.79 18.06 -14.40
N LEU A 9 -27.66 19.14 -13.63
CA LEU A 9 -26.40 19.47 -12.94
C LEU A 9 -26.03 18.41 -11.89
N THR A 10 -27.01 17.89 -11.12
CA THR A 10 -26.76 16.82 -10.14
C THR A 10 -26.39 15.48 -10.77
N TYR A 11 -26.91 15.17 -11.96
CA TYR A 11 -26.61 13.91 -12.66
C TYR A 11 -25.17 13.85 -13.19
N PHE A 12 -24.60 14.99 -13.61
CA PHE A 12 -23.20 15.05 -14.06
C PHE A 12 -22.19 14.86 -12.92
N ILE A 13 -22.52 15.24 -11.68
CA ILE A 13 -21.59 15.13 -10.54
C ILE A 13 -21.44 13.67 -10.09
N SER A 14 -22.49 12.84 -10.25
CA SER A 14 -22.48 11.41 -9.89
C SER A 14 -21.63 10.51 -10.80
N LEU A 15 -21.20 10.98 -11.98
CA LEU A 15 -20.35 10.20 -12.90
C LEU A 15 -18.87 10.12 -12.43
N SER A 16 -18.50 10.87 -11.40
CA SER A 16 -17.13 10.90 -10.84
C SER A 16 -16.78 9.68 -9.98
N ALA A 17 -17.71 8.73 -9.78
CA ALA A 17 -17.53 7.59 -8.87
C ALA A 17 -16.86 6.35 -9.50
N ILE A 18 -16.41 6.42 -10.76
CA ILE A 18 -15.93 5.25 -11.54
C ILE A 18 -14.43 4.93 -11.33
N ALA A 19 -13.71 5.71 -10.51
CA ALA A 19 -12.26 5.50 -10.32
C ALA A 19 -11.89 4.18 -9.59
N GLN A 20 -12.84 3.52 -8.91
CA GLN A 20 -12.57 2.34 -8.07
C GLN A 20 -12.67 0.99 -8.81
N ASP A 21 -13.13 0.95 -10.06
CA ASP A 21 -13.36 -0.31 -10.78
C ASP A 21 -12.07 -1.01 -11.28
N ASN A 22 -10.96 -0.27 -11.39
CA ASN A 22 -9.71 -0.78 -11.97
C ASN A 22 -8.71 -1.37 -10.97
N VAL A 23 -9.09 -1.56 -9.71
CA VAL A 23 -8.16 -1.94 -8.61
C VAL A 23 -8.62 -3.15 -7.83
N GLU A 24 -7.67 -4.02 -7.44
CA GLU A 24 -7.97 -5.21 -6.65
C GLU A 24 -8.06 -4.87 -5.17
N LEU A 25 -9.28 -4.58 -4.70
CA LEU A 25 -9.56 -4.13 -3.32
C LEU A 25 -9.00 -5.05 -2.22
N LYS A 26 -8.81 -6.34 -2.50
CA LYS A 26 -8.28 -7.32 -1.53
C LYS A 26 -6.75 -7.26 -1.41
N GLU A 27 -6.07 -6.71 -2.40
CA GLU A 27 -4.60 -6.65 -2.50
C GLU A 27 -4.07 -5.22 -2.46
N MET A 28 -4.98 -4.25 -2.45
CA MET A 28 -4.68 -2.83 -2.49
C MET A 28 -3.81 -2.37 -1.31
N VAL A 29 -2.83 -1.54 -1.62
CA VAL A 29 -2.01 -0.83 -0.64
C VAL A 29 -2.53 0.60 -0.51
N GLY A 30 -2.86 0.98 0.72
CA GLY A 30 -3.31 2.32 1.02
C GLY A 30 -3.28 2.60 2.50
N PHE A 31 -2.57 3.65 2.89
CA PHE A 31 -2.41 4.02 4.30
C PHE A 31 -3.57 4.87 4.84
N GLY A 32 -4.46 5.35 3.97
CA GLY A 32 -5.65 6.12 4.33
C GLY A 32 -6.58 6.43 3.16
N CYS A 33 -7.18 5.42 2.53
CA CYS A 33 -7.99 5.59 1.31
C CYS A 33 -9.48 5.28 1.46
N TYR A 34 -9.88 4.54 2.50
CA TYR A 34 -11.24 4.04 2.62
C TYR A 34 -12.14 5.02 3.40
N LEU A 35 -13.39 4.63 3.67
CA LEU A 35 -14.33 5.37 4.52
C LEU A 35 -13.65 5.81 5.83
N GLY A 36 -13.58 7.12 6.04
CA GLY A 36 -12.96 7.71 7.24
C GLY A 36 -11.43 7.74 7.26
N GLY A 37 -10.76 7.55 6.11
CA GLY A 37 -9.28 7.62 6.02
C GLY A 37 -8.58 6.40 6.62
N GLN A 38 -9.25 5.25 6.66
CA GLN A 38 -8.69 4.03 7.21
C GLN A 38 -7.69 3.36 6.23
N PRO A 39 -6.66 2.67 6.75
CA PRO A 39 -5.78 1.85 5.94
C PRO A 39 -6.51 0.66 5.31
N THR A 40 -6.00 0.15 4.18
CA THR A 40 -6.56 -1.04 3.52
C THR A 40 -6.35 -2.30 4.36
N LYS A 41 -7.10 -3.37 4.06
CA LYS A 41 -6.96 -4.67 4.76
C LYS A 41 -5.54 -5.23 4.66
N THR A 42 -4.90 -5.08 3.50
CA THR A 42 -3.51 -5.49 3.27
C THR A 42 -2.56 -4.74 4.20
N VAL A 43 -2.71 -3.42 4.32
CA VAL A 43 -1.93 -2.60 5.25
C VAL A 43 -2.19 -3.01 6.70
N LEU A 44 -3.45 -3.11 7.13
CA LEU A 44 -3.82 -3.53 8.49
C LEU A 44 -3.26 -4.90 8.88
N LYS A 45 -3.15 -5.83 7.93
CA LYS A 45 -2.51 -7.14 8.15
C LYS A 45 -1.04 -6.97 8.52
N VAL A 46 -0.29 -6.16 7.77
CA VAL A 46 1.14 -5.91 8.03
C VAL A 46 1.33 -5.04 9.27
N GLU A 47 0.46 -4.05 9.52
CA GLU A 47 0.47 -3.26 10.76
C GLU A 47 0.39 -4.15 12.01
N LYS A 48 -0.49 -5.16 12.00
CA LYS A 48 -0.59 -6.12 13.12
C LYS A 48 0.69 -6.92 13.32
N LEU A 49 1.35 -7.33 12.23
CA LEU A 49 2.62 -8.04 12.31
C LEU A 49 3.74 -7.14 12.87
N LEU A 50 3.81 -5.88 12.42
CA LEU A 50 4.76 -4.89 12.94
C LEU A 50 4.52 -4.59 14.43
N ALA A 51 3.27 -4.34 14.82
CA ALA A 51 2.89 -4.04 16.20
C ALA A 51 3.18 -5.22 17.16
N SER A 52 3.00 -6.46 16.69
CA SER A 52 3.34 -7.67 17.45
C SER A 52 4.81 -8.08 17.34
N LYS A 53 5.64 -7.30 16.61
CA LYS A 53 7.05 -7.60 16.32
C LYS A 53 7.27 -8.97 15.65
N ASN A 54 6.26 -9.50 14.94
CA ASN A 54 6.34 -10.76 14.23
C ASN A 54 7.01 -10.57 12.87
N TYR A 55 8.33 -10.29 12.88
CA TYR A 55 9.09 -9.99 11.66
C TYR A 55 9.26 -11.22 10.76
N GLU A 56 9.30 -12.43 11.31
CA GLU A 56 9.27 -13.66 10.51
C GLU A 56 7.96 -13.77 9.71
N GLY A 57 6.84 -13.37 10.32
CA GLY A 57 5.56 -13.27 9.64
C GLY A 57 5.58 -12.28 8.48
N ILE A 58 6.32 -11.17 8.60
CA ILE A 58 6.52 -10.19 7.52
C ILE A 58 7.43 -10.78 6.44
N SER A 59 8.53 -11.45 6.81
CA SER A 59 9.44 -12.15 5.90
C SER A 59 8.72 -13.14 4.99
N LYS A 60 7.79 -13.93 5.55
CA LYS A 60 6.95 -14.86 4.77
C LYS A 60 6.10 -14.18 3.69
N LEU A 61 5.81 -12.88 3.82
CA LEU A 61 5.04 -12.14 2.81
C LEU A 61 5.87 -11.75 1.59
N LEU A 62 7.21 -11.82 1.64
CA LEU A 62 8.07 -11.56 0.47
C LEU A 62 7.81 -12.51 -0.70
N THR A 63 7.23 -13.69 -0.43
CA THR A 63 6.84 -14.69 -1.43
C THR A 63 5.32 -14.81 -1.58
N SER A 64 4.55 -13.87 -1.01
CA SER A 64 3.09 -13.85 -1.17
C SER A 64 2.70 -13.71 -2.64
N ARG A 65 1.56 -14.31 -3.00
CA ARG A 65 0.90 -14.09 -4.31
C ARG A 65 0.22 -12.72 -4.39
N ASN A 66 0.00 -12.09 -3.24
CA ASN A 66 -0.57 -10.76 -3.15
C ASN A 66 0.55 -9.73 -3.31
N SER A 67 0.53 -8.97 -4.40
CA SER A 67 1.61 -8.04 -4.74
C SER A 67 1.71 -6.87 -3.74
N GLY A 68 0.60 -6.46 -3.13
CA GLY A 68 0.57 -5.47 -2.07
C GLY A 68 1.21 -5.97 -0.76
N GLU A 69 1.00 -7.23 -0.40
CA GLU A 69 1.68 -7.84 0.75
C GLU A 69 3.19 -7.90 0.52
N LYS A 70 3.61 -8.28 -0.69
CA LYS A 70 5.03 -8.33 -1.06
C LYS A 70 5.68 -6.95 -0.97
N TYR A 71 5.05 -5.92 -1.53
CA TYR A 71 5.51 -4.53 -1.41
C TYR A 71 5.67 -4.11 0.06
N LEU A 72 4.62 -4.30 0.86
CA LEU A 72 4.63 -3.92 2.28
C LEU A 72 5.70 -4.67 3.07
N ALA A 73 5.97 -5.93 2.74
CA ALA A 73 7.03 -6.71 3.34
C ALA A 73 8.41 -6.12 3.06
N VAL A 74 8.68 -5.76 1.80
CA VAL A 74 9.95 -5.15 1.38
C VAL A 74 10.21 -3.85 2.16
N ILE A 75 9.28 -2.89 2.12
CA ILE A 75 9.49 -1.60 2.79
C ILE A 75 9.58 -1.74 4.31
N SER A 76 8.85 -2.68 4.91
CA SER A 76 8.84 -2.89 6.35
C SER A 76 10.15 -3.50 6.83
N LEU A 77 10.63 -4.55 6.16
CA LEU A 77 11.86 -5.24 6.53
C LEU A 77 13.09 -4.40 6.20
N GLN A 78 13.07 -3.64 5.10
CA GLN A 78 14.10 -2.64 4.81
C GLN A 78 14.20 -1.64 5.96
N ARG A 79 13.07 -1.02 6.33
CA ARG A 79 13.05 -0.02 7.41
C ARG A 79 13.50 -0.60 8.75
N LEU A 80 13.07 -1.82 9.09
CA LEU A 80 13.51 -2.53 10.28
C LEU A 80 15.02 -2.82 10.27
N SER A 81 15.58 -3.13 9.11
CA SER A 81 17.00 -3.34 8.93
C SER A 81 17.80 -2.04 9.08
N ASP A 82 17.31 -0.95 8.49
CA ASP A 82 17.94 0.38 8.58
C ASP A 82 18.07 0.87 10.04
N ILE A 83 17.11 0.51 10.89
CA ILE A 83 17.11 0.87 12.33
C ILE A 83 17.70 -0.22 13.23
N GLY A 84 18.32 -1.27 12.66
CA GLY A 84 19.00 -2.34 13.39
C GLY A 84 18.07 -3.29 14.17
N LYS A 85 16.77 -3.31 13.88
CA LYS A 85 15.79 -4.21 14.53
C LYS A 85 15.61 -5.55 13.82
N TYR A 86 16.13 -5.69 12.60
CA TYR A 86 16.06 -6.92 11.82
C TYR A 86 17.32 -7.08 10.97
N ASN A 87 17.84 -8.31 10.86
CA ASN A 87 18.95 -8.61 9.96
C ASN A 87 18.43 -9.44 8.79
N LEU A 88 18.51 -8.89 7.58
CA LEU A 88 18.09 -9.58 6.36
C LEU A 88 19.02 -10.76 6.09
N SER A 89 18.43 -11.94 5.87
CA SER A 89 19.13 -13.10 5.33
C SER A 89 19.49 -12.90 3.85
N GLU A 90 20.41 -13.71 3.33
CA GLU A 90 20.80 -13.66 1.92
C GLU A 90 19.62 -13.95 0.97
N ILE A 91 18.72 -14.86 1.36
CA ILE A 91 17.50 -15.15 0.60
C ILE A 91 16.60 -13.92 0.52
N GLU A 92 16.44 -13.19 1.62
CA GLU A 92 15.61 -11.98 1.65
C GLU A 92 16.23 -10.85 0.84
N LYS A 93 17.55 -10.69 0.87
CA LYS A 93 18.27 -9.74 0.02
C LYS A 93 18.06 -10.06 -1.46
N GLU A 94 18.10 -11.34 -1.84
CA GLU A 94 17.80 -11.78 -3.21
C GLU A 94 16.35 -11.45 -3.60
N LEU A 95 15.39 -11.71 -2.71
CA LEU A 95 13.98 -11.36 -2.92
C LEU A 95 13.77 -9.86 -3.07
N PHE A 96 14.50 -9.03 -2.31
CA PHE A 96 14.48 -7.58 -2.44
C PHE A 96 14.95 -7.12 -3.82
N SER A 97 16.09 -7.66 -4.29
CA SER A 97 16.61 -7.35 -5.63
C SER A 97 15.60 -7.70 -6.71
N LYS A 98 14.99 -8.90 -6.64
CA LYS A 98 13.93 -9.32 -7.56
C LYS A 98 12.72 -8.38 -7.53
N ALA A 99 12.27 -7.95 -6.34
CA ALA A 99 11.15 -7.03 -6.21
C ALA A 99 11.45 -5.66 -6.83
N LYS A 100 12.68 -5.14 -6.64
CA LYS A 100 13.12 -3.85 -7.20
C LYS A 100 13.21 -3.83 -8.73
N GLU A 101 13.30 -4.99 -9.37
CA GLU A 101 13.33 -5.14 -10.82
C GLU A 101 11.98 -5.60 -11.41
N SER A 102 10.99 -5.88 -10.55
CA SER A 102 9.74 -6.53 -10.95
C SER A 102 8.73 -5.60 -11.63
N ASP A 103 8.14 -6.08 -12.73
CA ASP A 103 6.99 -5.50 -13.44
C ASP A 103 5.63 -5.95 -12.86
N GLU A 104 5.64 -6.72 -11.77
CA GLU A 104 4.41 -7.10 -11.06
C GLU A 104 3.65 -5.85 -10.60
N MET A 105 2.36 -5.78 -10.94
CA MET A 105 1.53 -4.61 -10.68
C MET A 105 1.00 -4.64 -9.24
N VAL A 106 1.15 -3.52 -8.54
CA VAL A 106 0.61 -3.32 -7.19
C VAL A 106 -0.59 -2.39 -7.28
N SER A 107 -1.74 -2.86 -6.81
CA SER A 107 -2.92 -2.01 -6.69
C SER A 107 -2.71 -1.03 -5.53
N VAL A 108 -2.89 0.26 -5.77
CA VAL A 108 -2.60 1.32 -4.80
C VAL A 108 -3.74 2.31 -4.72
N CYS A 109 -3.80 3.02 -3.60
CA CYS A 109 -4.69 4.17 -3.44
C CYS A 109 -4.06 5.25 -2.56
N SER A 110 -4.54 6.48 -2.73
CA SER A 110 -4.23 7.61 -1.86
C SER A 110 -5.48 8.48 -1.68
N GLY A 111 -6.06 8.47 -0.49
CA GLY A 111 -7.32 9.16 -0.22
C GLY A 111 -8.47 8.65 -1.09
N CYS A 112 -9.43 9.54 -1.38
CA CYS A 112 -10.63 9.22 -2.16
C CYS A 112 -10.48 9.45 -3.66
N THR A 113 -9.36 10.03 -4.12
CA THR A 113 -9.23 10.55 -5.49
C THR A 113 -8.16 9.85 -6.33
N TYR A 114 -7.33 9.00 -5.72
CA TYR A 114 -6.27 8.28 -6.42
C TYR A 114 -6.40 6.78 -6.21
N PHE A 115 -6.57 6.06 -7.31
CA PHE A 115 -6.60 4.60 -7.40
C PHE A 115 -5.86 4.20 -8.67
N ASP A 116 -4.87 3.32 -8.56
CA ASP A 116 -4.04 2.94 -9.70
C ASP A 116 -3.44 1.53 -9.54
N LYS A 117 -2.87 0.99 -10.61
CA LYS A 117 -1.98 -0.17 -10.59
C LYS A 117 -0.60 0.27 -11.05
N VAL A 118 0.39 0.19 -10.16
CA VAL A 118 1.75 0.69 -10.42
C VAL A 118 2.75 -0.47 -10.36
N PRO A 119 3.72 -0.57 -11.29
CA PRO A 119 4.74 -1.62 -11.24
C PRO A 119 5.54 -1.58 -9.92
N MET A 120 5.88 -2.76 -9.39
CA MET A 120 6.61 -2.89 -8.12
C MET A 120 7.97 -2.17 -8.14
N LYS A 121 8.71 -2.26 -9.25
CA LYS A 121 9.95 -1.50 -9.45
C LYS A 121 9.75 0.02 -9.36
N THR A 122 8.63 0.53 -9.88
CA THR A 122 8.32 1.96 -9.89
C THR A 122 7.98 2.48 -8.50
N ILE A 123 7.23 1.72 -7.70
CA ILE A 123 6.91 2.14 -6.32
C ILE A 123 8.10 1.98 -5.38
N LEU A 124 8.95 0.97 -5.58
CA LEU A 124 10.13 0.73 -4.72
C LEU A 124 11.32 1.65 -5.04
N SER A 125 11.33 2.30 -6.21
CA SER A 125 12.36 3.27 -6.59
C SER A 125 12.05 4.70 -6.13
N GLN A 126 10.81 4.96 -5.72
CA GLN A 126 10.40 6.25 -5.18
C GLN A 126 10.53 6.24 -3.67
N ASP A 127 11.25 7.23 -3.14
CA ASP A 127 11.26 7.46 -1.70
C ASP A 127 9.86 7.90 -1.24
N ASP A 128 9.44 7.36 -0.10
CA ASP A 128 8.17 7.66 0.55
C ASP A 128 6.91 7.54 -0.33
N PHE A 129 6.87 6.56 -1.24
CA PHE A 129 5.69 6.33 -2.07
C PHE A 129 4.43 6.13 -1.18
N LEU A 130 3.38 6.92 -1.45
CA LEU A 130 2.13 7.02 -0.68
C LEU A 130 2.27 7.49 0.79
N GLY A 131 3.41 8.04 1.21
CA GLY A 131 3.64 8.42 2.61
C GLY A 131 3.94 7.21 3.52
N SER A 132 4.56 6.16 2.96
CA SER A 132 4.90 4.93 3.66
C SER A 132 5.87 5.13 4.83
N ASN A 133 6.77 6.11 4.77
CA ASN A 133 7.70 6.45 5.85
C ASN A 133 6.95 6.96 7.07
N TYR A 134 5.98 7.86 6.89
CA TYR A 134 5.13 8.34 7.99
C TYR A 134 4.37 7.20 8.66
N TRP A 135 3.81 6.30 7.84
CA TRP A 135 3.11 5.11 8.32
C TRP A 135 4.02 4.19 9.16
N LEU A 136 5.21 3.85 8.64
CA LEU A 136 6.20 3.01 9.34
C LEU A 136 6.67 3.66 10.64
N ASP A 137 7.02 4.94 10.61
CA ASP A 137 7.51 5.67 11.78
C ASP A 137 6.47 5.71 12.90
N ARG A 138 5.19 5.96 12.56
CA ARG A 138 4.09 5.95 13.53
C ARG A 138 3.97 4.62 14.27
N ILE A 139 4.24 3.51 13.60
CA ILE A 139 4.12 2.16 14.18
C ILE A 139 5.39 1.81 14.95
N LEU A 140 6.57 2.11 14.40
CA LEU A 140 7.86 1.66 14.93
C LEU A 140 8.41 2.50 16.08
N LYS A 141 8.03 3.78 16.16
CA LYS A 141 8.43 4.68 17.27
C LYS A 141 7.61 4.45 18.54
N GLY A 142 6.47 3.75 18.44
CA GLY A 142 5.51 3.65 19.53
C GLY A 142 4.83 5.00 19.79
N LYS A 143 3.58 4.98 20.24
CA LYS A 143 3.02 6.13 20.96
C LYS A 143 3.53 6.13 22.38
#